data_AF-T1F0G3-F1
#
_entry.id   AF-T1F0G3-F1
#
_cell.length_a   1.000
_cell.length_b   1.000
_cell.length_c   1.000
_cell.angle_alpha   90.00
_cell.angle_beta   90.00
_cell.angle_gamma   90.00
#
_symmetry.space_group_name_H-M   'P 1'
#
loop_
_entity.id
_entity.type
_entity.pdbx_description
1 polymer ?
#
loop_
_entity_poly.entity_id
_entity_poly.type
_entity_poly.pdbx_seq_one_letter_code
_entity_poly.pdbx_strand_id
1 'polypeptide(L)'
;MAKKKTKRLDGDYGYCYHENSPEKTIYQKLYNKSYCQKGCQYTCLSAETLSACGCIFYKYAVFSEDNKNRRTCKTDNPDDEKCTMGVLQSSESISQQCIDKCYEPCEESAYPISLSSSVWPSESHKATLKTMLQKHHNNFSRNHIDDDYIKTNFGRFVVYFSTLTYTEHNETGSYELKQLLSDFGGILGLYIGFSVLTGVEFIELIYDLCLSGFNSRYIKKRAKTFQNNPKNSVKNSNFEYDDSNQP
;
A
#
# COMPACT_ATOMS: atom_id res chain seq x y z
N MET A 1 -14.98 -0.63 -21.90
CA MET A 1 -14.03 -0.56 -20.77
C MET A 1 -14.44 -1.57 -19.72
N ALA A 2 -13.53 -2.37 -19.17
CA ALA A 2 -13.78 -3.25 -18.02
C ALA A 2 -13.07 -2.66 -16.81
N LYS A 3 -13.70 -2.68 -15.62
CA LYS A 3 -13.09 -2.14 -14.40
C LYS A 3 -12.00 -3.10 -13.91
N LYS A 4 -10.83 -2.56 -13.55
CA LYS A 4 -9.75 -3.29 -12.89
C LYS A 4 -9.50 -2.68 -11.51
N LYS A 5 -9.58 -3.48 -10.44
CA LYS A 5 -9.21 -3.08 -9.09
C LYS A 5 -7.88 -3.75 -8.71
N THR A 6 -6.98 -3.00 -8.11
CA THR A 6 -5.71 -3.51 -7.59
C THR A 6 -5.59 -3.14 -6.12
N LYS A 7 -5.24 -4.12 -5.29
CA LYS A 7 -4.89 -3.98 -3.88
C LYS A 7 -3.45 -4.46 -3.70
N ARG A 8 -2.58 -3.57 -3.27
CA ARG A 8 -1.15 -3.81 -3.06
C ARG A 8 -0.84 -4.03 -1.57
N LEU A 9 0.22 -4.77 -1.29
CA LEU A 9 0.76 -4.87 0.06
C LEU A 9 1.73 -3.73 0.35
N ASP A 10 1.75 -3.30 1.62
CA ASP A 10 2.65 -2.27 2.13
C ASP A 10 3.64 -2.88 3.16
N GLY A 11 4.70 -2.13 3.49
CA GLY A 11 5.71 -2.51 4.48
C GLY A 11 6.75 -3.48 3.92
N ASP A 12 6.89 -4.66 4.54
CA ASP A 12 7.95 -5.62 4.21
C ASP A 12 7.82 -6.22 2.79
N TYR A 13 6.66 -6.03 2.15
CA TYR A 13 6.36 -6.57 0.80
C TYR A 13 6.47 -5.52 -0.31
N GLY A 14 6.57 -4.23 0.02
CA GLY A 14 6.55 -3.14 -0.95
C GLY A 14 6.15 -1.81 -0.31
N TYR A 15 6.18 -0.74 -1.10
CA TYR A 15 5.77 0.59 -0.66
C TYR A 15 4.55 1.04 -1.44
N CYS A 16 3.47 1.37 -0.74
CA CYS A 16 2.31 2.01 -1.33
C CYS A 16 1.71 3.06 -0.39
N TYR A 17 0.92 3.97 -0.94
CA TYR A 17 0.32 5.04 -0.15
C TYR A 17 -1.16 4.78 0.17
N HIS A 18 -1.51 4.98 1.43
CA HIS A 18 -2.87 4.94 1.94
C HIS A 18 -3.53 6.32 1.85
N GLU A 19 -4.85 6.42 1.93
CA GLU A 19 -5.56 7.71 1.76
C GLU A 19 -5.13 8.80 2.76
N ASN A 20 -4.61 8.40 3.92
CA ASN A 20 -4.20 9.30 5.01
C ASN A 20 -2.67 9.47 5.14
N SER A 21 -1.87 8.78 4.32
CA SER A 21 -0.40 8.84 4.37
C SER A 21 0.15 8.64 2.95
N PRO A 22 0.76 9.67 2.33
CA PRO A 22 1.43 10.83 2.90
C PRO A 22 0.48 12.04 3.04
N GLU A 23 1.01 13.24 3.30
CA GLU A 23 0.19 14.46 3.35
C GLU A 23 -0.61 14.65 2.05
N LYS A 24 -1.86 15.09 2.17
CA LYS A 24 -2.75 15.27 1.02
C LYS A 24 -2.13 16.22 -0.01
N THR A 25 -2.01 15.72 -1.23
CA THR A 25 -1.57 16.48 -2.41
C THR A 25 -2.53 17.64 -2.72
N ILE A 26 -2.06 18.60 -3.51
CA ILE A 26 -2.87 19.74 -3.97
C ILE A 26 -4.16 19.25 -4.67
N TYR A 27 -4.05 18.19 -5.47
CA TYR A 27 -5.18 17.62 -6.20
C TYR A 27 -6.21 16.95 -5.29
N GLN A 28 -5.76 16.28 -4.23
CA GLN A 28 -6.67 15.70 -3.23
C GLN A 28 -7.46 16.79 -2.50
N LYS A 29 -6.78 17.89 -2.12
CA LYS A 29 -7.41 19.05 -1.44
C LYS A 29 -8.39 19.77 -2.37
N LEU A 30 -7.98 20.06 -3.62
CA LEU A 30 -8.79 20.83 -4.57
C LEU A 30 -10.05 20.08 -5.06
N TYR A 31 -9.94 18.78 -5.33
CA TYR A 31 -11.03 18.00 -5.94
C TYR A 31 -11.77 17.09 -4.96
N ASN A 32 -11.35 17.05 -3.69
CA ASN A 32 -11.86 16.14 -2.67
C ASN A 32 -11.86 14.67 -3.18
N LYS A 33 -10.70 14.23 -3.68
CA LYS A 33 -10.48 12.88 -4.24
C LYS A 33 -9.43 12.12 -3.44
N SER A 34 -9.45 10.79 -3.60
CA SER A 34 -8.42 9.90 -3.05
C SER A 34 -7.07 10.14 -3.72
N TYR A 35 -6.01 9.65 -3.07
CA TYR A 35 -4.65 9.76 -3.57
C TYR A 35 -4.49 9.11 -4.95
N CYS A 36 -3.75 9.77 -5.84
CA CYS A 36 -3.33 9.19 -7.11
C CYS A 36 -1.88 9.56 -7.42
N GLN A 37 -1.14 8.62 -7.99
CA GLN A 37 0.29 8.78 -8.27
C GLN A 37 0.58 9.99 -9.15
N LYS A 38 -0.20 10.19 -10.22
CA LYS A 38 -0.07 11.36 -11.11
C LYS A 38 -0.33 12.68 -10.39
N GLY A 39 -1.28 12.71 -9.44
CA GLY A 39 -1.55 13.89 -8.62
C GLY A 39 -0.38 14.25 -7.71
N CYS A 40 0.30 13.26 -7.16
CA CYS A 40 1.55 13.44 -6.41
C CYS A 40 2.66 14.01 -7.30
N GLN A 41 2.91 13.39 -8.45
CA GLN A 41 3.93 13.83 -9.40
C GLN A 41 3.70 15.27 -9.86
N TYR A 42 2.46 15.63 -10.19
CA TYR A 42 2.12 17.00 -10.57
C TYR A 42 2.21 17.99 -9.42
N THR A 43 1.96 17.58 -8.18
CA THR A 43 2.17 18.42 -6.99
C THR A 43 3.65 18.65 -6.72
N CYS A 44 4.49 17.63 -6.91
CA CYS A 44 5.94 17.75 -6.78
C CYS A 44 6.52 18.67 -7.86
N LEU A 45 6.16 18.45 -9.14
CA LEU A 45 6.60 19.28 -10.25
C LEU A 45 6.08 20.73 -10.14
N SER A 46 4.88 20.95 -9.61
CA SER A 46 4.39 22.31 -9.36
C SER A 46 5.16 23.02 -8.24
N ALA A 47 5.63 22.28 -7.23
CA ALA A 47 6.50 22.82 -6.18
C ALA A 47 7.90 23.18 -6.72
N GLU A 48 8.48 22.34 -7.56
CA GLU A 48 9.79 22.60 -8.19
C GLU A 48 9.75 23.75 -9.18
N THR A 49 8.69 23.85 -10.00
CA THR A 49 8.52 25.01 -10.90
C THR A 49 8.33 26.31 -10.10
N LEU A 50 7.61 26.25 -8.98
CA LEU A 50 7.44 27.40 -8.09
C LEU A 50 8.75 27.82 -7.41
N SER A 51 9.59 26.87 -6.97
CA SER A 51 10.87 27.16 -6.32
C SER A 51 11.91 27.71 -7.31
N ALA A 52 11.98 27.16 -8.53
CA ALA A 52 12.95 27.56 -9.54
C ALA A 52 12.56 28.85 -10.28
N CYS A 53 11.28 29.01 -10.63
CA CYS A 53 10.81 30.09 -11.51
C CYS A 53 9.90 31.12 -10.80
N GLY A 54 9.49 30.87 -9.55
CA GLY A 54 8.58 31.76 -8.82
C GLY A 54 7.15 31.79 -9.36
N CYS A 55 6.78 30.84 -10.23
CA CYS A 55 5.45 30.71 -10.79
C CYS A 55 5.12 29.24 -11.08
N ILE A 56 3.83 28.91 -11.17
CA ILE A 56 3.34 27.56 -11.43
C ILE A 56 3.04 27.42 -12.92
N PHE A 57 3.55 26.35 -13.55
CA PHE A 57 3.28 26.07 -14.95
C PHE A 57 1.77 25.87 -15.21
N TYR A 58 1.25 26.44 -16.31
CA TYR A 58 -0.19 26.52 -16.60
C TYR A 58 -0.92 25.17 -16.69
N LYS A 59 -0.17 24.07 -16.87
CA LYS A 59 -0.71 22.71 -16.89
C LYS A 59 -1.09 22.19 -15.49
N TYR A 60 -0.51 22.75 -14.43
CA TYR A 60 -0.71 22.28 -13.06
C TYR A 60 -1.74 23.13 -12.33
N ALA A 61 -2.40 22.52 -11.34
CA ALA A 61 -3.40 23.21 -10.54
C ALA A 61 -2.73 24.20 -9.57
N VAL A 62 -3.31 25.40 -9.46
CA VAL A 62 -2.91 26.40 -8.47
C VAL A 62 -3.91 26.36 -7.32
N PHE A 63 -3.45 25.98 -6.13
CA PHE A 63 -4.27 26.01 -4.91
C PHE A 63 -3.88 27.19 -4.05
N SER A 64 -4.87 28.06 -3.82
CA SER A 64 -4.75 29.35 -3.15
C SER A 64 -5.63 29.39 -1.91
N GLU A 65 -5.29 28.60 -0.89
CA GLU A 65 -5.75 28.93 0.47
C GLU A 65 -4.85 30.02 1.07
N ASP A 66 -3.55 29.97 0.79
CA ASP A 66 -2.59 31.00 1.20
C ASP A 66 -2.50 32.13 0.17
N ASN A 67 -3.31 33.16 0.40
CA ASN A 67 -3.22 34.42 -0.32
C ASN A 67 -1.80 35.01 -0.22
N LYS A 68 -1.20 35.28 -1.39
CA LYS A 68 0.04 36.06 -1.68
C LYS A 68 1.32 35.23 -1.93
N ASN A 69 1.38 34.51 -3.06
CA ASN A 69 2.55 34.54 -4.00
C ASN A 69 2.45 33.51 -5.14
N ARG A 70 1.44 32.64 -5.16
CA ARG A 70 1.32 31.59 -6.18
C ARG A 70 0.60 32.12 -7.42
N ARG A 71 1.37 32.61 -8.41
CA ARG A 71 0.87 33.00 -9.73
C ARG A 71 1.07 31.88 -10.74
N THR A 72 0.17 31.78 -11.72
CA THR A 72 0.43 31.00 -12.93
C THR A 72 1.49 31.70 -13.78
N CYS A 73 2.44 30.96 -14.33
CA CYS A 73 3.41 31.48 -15.29
C CYS A 73 2.67 31.99 -16.53
N LYS A 74 3.07 33.16 -17.04
CA LYS A 74 2.45 33.70 -18.24
C LYS A 74 3.19 33.19 -19.47
N THR A 75 2.45 32.84 -20.52
CA THR A 75 3.01 32.41 -21.81
C THR A 75 3.41 33.58 -22.70
N ASP A 76 3.08 34.82 -22.31
CA ASP A 76 3.51 36.04 -23.01
C ASP A 76 4.94 36.46 -22.61
N ASN A 77 5.43 36.00 -21.46
CA ASN A 77 6.74 36.32 -20.96
C ASN A 77 7.75 35.22 -21.34
N PRO A 78 8.74 35.52 -22.21
CA PRO A 78 9.71 34.53 -22.65
C PRO A 78 10.59 33.99 -21.51
N ASP A 79 10.81 34.77 -20.43
CA ASP A 79 11.61 34.33 -19.29
C ASP A 79 10.88 33.25 -18.45
N ASP A 80 9.57 33.43 -18.23
CA ASP A 80 8.73 32.46 -17.52
C ASP A 80 8.62 31.15 -18.33
N GLU A 81 8.42 31.26 -19.65
CA GLU A 81 8.33 30.11 -20.54
C GLU A 81 9.65 29.35 -20.61
N LYS A 82 10.77 30.05 -20.81
CA LYS A 82 12.09 29.42 -20.87
C LYS A 82 12.46 28.75 -19.54
N CYS A 83 12.12 29.37 -18.41
CA CYS A 83 12.39 28.79 -17.10
C CYS A 83 11.54 27.53 -16.87
N THR A 84 10.22 27.60 -17.09
CA THR A 84 9.33 26.44 -16.89
C THR A 84 9.65 25.30 -17.83
N MET A 85 9.92 25.59 -19.11
CA MET A 85 10.36 24.59 -20.07
C MET A 85 11.72 24.01 -19.68
N GLY A 86 12.65 24.81 -19.15
CA GLY A 86 13.93 24.31 -18.62
C GLY A 86 13.75 23.31 -17.47
N VAL A 87 12.86 23.60 -16.52
CA VAL A 87 12.52 22.66 -15.41
C VAL A 87 11.82 21.41 -15.95
N LEU A 88 10.93 21.57 -16.94
CA LEU A 88 10.19 20.47 -17.57
C LEU A 88 11.00 19.67 -18.59
N GLN A 89 12.17 20.15 -19.05
CA GLN A 89 13.07 19.46 -19.99
C GLN A 89 14.30 18.88 -19.30
N SER A 90 14.76 19.49 -18.20
CA SER A 90 15.69 18.86 -17.24
C SER A 90 15.05 17.68 -16.48
N SER A 91 13.79 17.37 -16.84
CA SER A 91 12.90 16.33 -16.38
C SER A 91 13.37 14.89 -16.57
N GLU A 92 14.63 14.60 -16.82
CA GLU A 92 15.11 13.24 -16.52
C GLU A 92 15.55 13.18 -15.05
N SER A 93 16.21 14.21 -14.54
CA SER A 93 16.73 14.20 -13.16
C SER A 93 15.69 14.63 -12.12
N ILE A 94 15.00 15.75 -12.35
CA ILE A 94 14.00 16.30 -11.42
C ILE A 94 12.71 15.46 -11.45
N SER A 95 12.31 14.96 -12.63
CA SER A 95 11.15 14.08 -12.70
C SER A 95 11.41 12.77 -11.97
N GLN A 96 12.62 12.22 -12.09
CA GLN A 96 12.99 10.99 -11.39
C GLN A 96 12.92 11.18 -9.88
N GLN A 97 13.41 12.29 -9.34
CA GLN A 97 13.27 12.61 -7.91
C GLN A 97 11.80 12.67 -7.45
N CYS A 98 10.91 13.21 -8.27
CA CYS A 98 9.48 13.24 -7.96
C CYS A 98 8.81 11.86 -8.16
N ILE A 99 9.25 11.06 -9.13
CA ILE A 99 8.77 9.69 -9.37
C ILE A 99 9.14 8.80 -8.19
N ASP A 100 10.38 8.87 -7.72
CA ASP A 100 10.89 8.05 -6.62
C ASP A 100 10.20 8.36 -5.27
N LYS A 101 9.69 9.60 -5.11
CA LYS A 101 8.90 10.02 -3.93
C LYS A 101 7.41 9.68 -4.02
N CYS A 102 6.90 9.40 -5.21
CA CYS A 102 5.47 9.22 -5.46
C CYS A 102 5.14 7.75 -5.76
N TYR A 103 4.98 6.96 -4.69
CA TYR A 103 4.52 5.58 -4.80
C TYR A 103 3.07 5.49 -5.27
N GLU A 104 2.70 4.33 -5.82
CA GLU A 104 1.34 3.98 -6.18
C GLU A 104 0.42 3.91 -4.95
N PRO A 105 -0.89 4.19 -5.12
CA PRO A 105 -1.87 3.92 -4.07
C PRO A 105 -1.95 2.41 -3.74
N CYS A 106 -2.15 2.08 -2.46
CA CYS A 106 -2.39 0.70 -2.04
C CYS A 106 -3.70 0.16 -2.61
N GLU A 107 -4.72 1.01 -2.76
CA GLU A 107 -5.97 0.66 -3.45
C GLU A 107 -6.17 1.51 -4.70
N GLU A 108 -6.24 0.86 -5.86
CA GLU A 108 -6.41 1.52 -7.14
C GLU A 108 -7.58 0.94 -7.92
N SER A 109 -8.32 1.81 -8.63
CA SER A 109 -9.34 1.40 -9.61
C SER A 109 -9.02 2.03 -10.95
N ALA A 110 -8.64 1.20 -11.92
CA ALA A 110 -8.30 1.58 -13.28
C ALA A 110 -9.40 1.15 -14.27
N TYR A 111 -9.59 1.95 -15.32
CA TYR A 111 -10.51 1.68 -16.42
C TYR A 111 -9.71 1.62 -17.73
N PRO A 112 -9.09 0.48 -18.07
CA PRO A 112 -8.42 0.33 -19.36
C PRO A 112 -9.37 0.62 -20.51
N ILE A 113 -8.88 1.43 -21.46
CA ILE A 113 -9.64 1.92 -22.60
C ILE A 113 -9.34 1.03 -23.81
N SER A 114 -10.40 0.64 -24.52
CA SER A 114 -10.30 0.03 -25.85
C SER A 114 -10.98 0.98 -26.82
N LEU A 115 -10.23 1.48 -27.80
CA LEU A 115 -10.71 2.45 -28.76
C LEU A 115 -11.15 1.74 -30.04
N SER A 116 -12.37 2.01 -30.47
CA SER A 116 -12.85 1.67 -31.81
C SER A 116 -13.43 2.91 -32.46
N SER A 117 -13.14 3.08 -33.74
CA SER A 117 -13.61 4.22 -34.53
C SER A 117 -14.20 3.72 -35.84
N SER A 118 -15.29 4.34 -36.26
CA SER A 118 -15.93 4.07 -37.56
C SER A 118 -16.40 5.37 -38.18
N VAL A 119 -16.58 5.37 -39.50
CA VAL A 119 -17.13 6.51 -40.23
C VAL A 119 -18.56 6.73 -39.77
N TRP A 120 -18.84 7.92 -39.27
CA TRP A 120 -20.15 8.35 -38.83
C TRP A 120 -20.41 9.78 -39.36
N PRO A 121 -21.63 10.11 -39.81
CA PRO A 121 -22.82 9.26 -39.92
C PRO A 121 -22.80 8.33 -41.15
N SER A 122 -23.65 7.29 -41.14
CA SER A 122 -23.90 6.49 -42.34
C SER A 122 -24.61 7.32 -43.40
N GLU A 123 -24.39 7.01 -44.68
CA GLU A 123 -25.00 7.73 -45.82
C GLU A 123 -26.53 7.81 -45.71
N SER A 124 -27.17 6.72 -45.24
CA SER A 124 -28.62 6.66 -45.00
C SER A 124 -29.12 7.56 -43.86
N HIS A 125 -28.27 7.85 -42.87
CA HIS A 125 -28.66 8.59 -41.67
C HIS A 125 -28.31 10.08 -41.73
N LYS A 126 -27.56 10.50 -42.75
CA LYS A 126 -27.19 11.91 -42.98
C LYS A 126 -28.40 12.83 -43.10
N ALA A 127 -29.39 12.44 -43.91
CA ALA A 127 -30.59 13.26 -44.14
C ALA A 127 -31.38 13.47 -42.84
N THR A 128 -31.53 12.41 -42.04
CA THR A 128 -32.20 12.47 -40.73
C THR A 128 -31.39 13.30 -39.73
N LEU A 129 -30.07 13.17 -39.72
CA LEU A 129 -29.21 14.00 -38.86
C LEU A 129 -29.32 15.48 -39.24
N LYS A 130 -29.32 15.80 -40.53
CA LYS A 130 -29.48 17.16 -41.04
C LYS A 130 -30.80 17.79 -40.58
N THR A 131 -31.91 17.05 -40.66
CA THR A 131 -33.22 17.56 -40.19
C THR A 131 -33.26 17.72 -38.67
N MET A 132 -32.65 16.81 -37.90
CA MET A 132 -32.54 16.96 -36.43
C MET A 132 -31.70 18.18 -36.05
N LEU A 133 -30.54 18.37 -36.67
CA LEU A 133 -29.65 19.51 -36.39
C LEU A 133 -30.33 20.84 -36.70
N GLN A 134 -31.03 20.94 -37.83
CA GLN A 134 -31.78 22.14 -38.22
C GLN A 134 -32.95 22.44 -37.27
N LYS A 135 -33.55 21.42 -36.64
CA LYS A 135 -34.66 21.59 -35.70
C LYS A 135 -34.18 22.02 -34.31
N HIS A 136 -33.02 21.55 -33.87
CA HIS A 136 -32.50 21.79 -32.52
C HIS A 136 -31.56 23.00 -32.42
N HIS A 137 -30.96 23.45 -33.52
CA HIS A 137 -30.04 24.59 -33.53
C HIS A 137 -30.55 25.72 -34.42
N ASN A 138 -31.16 26.74 -33.79
CA ASN A 138 -31.70 27.92 -34.49
C ASN A 138 -30.63 28.76 -35.23
N ASN A 139 -29.35 28.66 -34.82
CA ASN A 139 -28.23 29.35 -35.48
C ASN A 139 -27.65 28.57 -36.68
N PHE A 140 -28.10 27.35 -36.93
CA PHE A 140 -27.64 26.55 -38.05
C PHE A 140 -28.48 26.91 -39.29
N SER A 141 -28.10 28.00 -39.95
CA SER A 141 -28.76 28.46 -41.18
C SER A 141 -28.77 27.34 -42.24
N ARG A 142 -29.92 27.14 -42.90
CA ARG A 142 -30.15 26.09 -43.91
C ARG A 142 -29.11 26.07 -45.04
N ASN A 143 -28.38 27.17 -45.24
CA ASN A 143 -27.43 27.38 -46.32
C ASN A 143 -25.97 27.01 -45.97
N HIS A 144 -25.69 26.52 -44.74
CA HIS A 144 -24.33 26.18 -44.29
C HIS A 144 -24.14 24.71 -43.89
N ILE A 145 -25.17 23.88 -44.02
CA ILE A 145 -25.08 22.44 -43.70
C ILE A 145 -24.97 21.67 -45.01
N ASP A 146 -23.75 21.62 -45.54
CA ASP A 146 -23.39 20.67 -46.58
C ASP A 146 -23.05 19.29 -45.97
N ASP A 147 -23.14 18.25 -46.78
CA ASP A 147 -22.75 16.88 -46.41
C ASP A 147 -21.28 16.81 -45.96
N ASP A 148 -20.42 17.58 -46.61
CA ASP A 148 -19.01 17.68 -46.26
C ASP A 148 -18.80 18.37 -44.90
N TYR A 149 -19.59 19.40 -44.61
CA TYR A 149 -19.57 20.08 -43.31
C TYR A 149 -19.98 19.15 -42.17
N ILE A 150 -20.99 18.30 -42.38
CA ILE A 150 -21.41 17.31 -41.38
C ILE A 150 -20.28 16.29 -41.12
N LYS A 151 -19.64 15.79 -42.19
CA LYS A 151 -18.57 14.79 -42.09
C LYS A 151 -17.31 15.31 -41.39
N THR A 152 -17.00 16.59 -41.56
CA THR A 152 -15.75 17.20 -41.04
C THR A 152 -15.89 17.74 -39.61
N ASN A 153 -17.08 18.20 -39.22
CA ASN A 153 -17.28 18.89 -37.94
C ASN A 153 -18.00 18.06 -36.87
N PHE A 154 -18.72 17.01 -37.25
CA PHE A 154 -19.48 16.21 -36.29
C PHE A 154 -18.86 14.84 -36.06
N GLY A 155 -18.74 14.47 -34.79
CA GLY A 155 -18.31 13.14 -34.36
C GLY A 155 -19.24 12.61 -33.28
N ARG A 156 -19.44 11.29 -33.28
CA ARG A 156 -20.19 10.61 -32.22
C ARG A 156 -19.22 9.88 -31.30
N PHE A 157 -19.21 10.26 -30.03
CA PHE A 157 -18.46 9.55 -29.00
C PHE A 157 -19.41 8.68 -28.17
N VAL A 158 -19.14 7.38 -28.07
CA VAL A 158 -19.96 6.43 -27.30
C VAL A 158 -19.09 5.78 -26.24
N VAL A 159 -19.39 6.05 -24.97
CA VAL A 159 -18.71 5.44 -23.83
C VAL A 159 -19.59 4.34 -23.26
N TYR A 160 -19.06 3.13 -23.18
CA TYR A 160 -19.76 2.00 -22.60
C TYR A 160 -18.81 1.01 -21.92
N PHE A 161 -19.36 0.24 -20.98
CA PHE A 161 -18.65 -0.88 -20.39
C PHE A 161 -18.64 -2.06 -21.36
N SER A 162 -17.48 -2.66 -21.57
CA SER A 162 -17.36 -3.82 -22.47
C SER A 162 -17.98 -5.06 -21.85
N THR A 163 -17.89 -5.16 -20.52
CA THR A 163 -18.43 -6.25 -19.71
C THR A 163 -18.93 -5.68 -18.38
N LEU A 164 -19.91 -6.36 -17.76
CA LEU A 164 -20.37 -6.04 -16.40
C LEU A 164 -19.48 -6.67 -15.31
N THR A 165 -18.53 -7.52 -15.71
CA THR A 165 -17.53 -8.12 -14.83
C THR A 165 -16.36 -7.17 -14.61
N TYR A 166 -15.75 -7.27 -13.44
CA TYR A 166 -14.51 -6.56 -13.10
C TYR A 166 -13.45 -7.56 -12.66
N THR A 167 -12.18 -7.18 -12.83
CA THR A 167 -11.04 -7.97 -12.38
C THR A 167 -10.46 -7.33 -11.12
N GLU A 168 -10.29 -8.10 -10.06
CA GLU A 168 -9.61 -7.67 -8.84
C GLU A 168 -8.29 -8.43 -8.68
N HIS A 169 -7.18 -7.69 -8.55
CA HIS A 169 -5.87 -8.22 -8.19
C HIS A 169 -5.60 -7.86 -6.73
N ASN A 170 -5.43 -8.87 -5.90
CA ASN A 170 -5.09 -8.70 -4.50
C ASN A 170 -3.73 -9.34 -4.25
N GLU A 171 -2.76 -8.54 -3.82
CA GLU A 171 -1.47 -9.04 -3.40
C GLU A 171 -1.59 -9.64 -2.00
N THR A 172 -1.07 -10.85 -1.84
CA THR A 172 -1.00 -11.57 -0.57
C THR A 172 0.41 -12.11 -0.41
N GLY A 173 0.92 -12.13 0.82
CA GLY A 173 2.28 -12.61 1.09
C GLY A 173 2.45 -14.03 0.54
N SER A 174 3.57 -14.29 -0.14
CA SER A 174 3.83 -15.61 -0.75
C SER A 174 3.91 -16.71 0.30
N TYR A 175 4.19 -16.35 1.55
CA TYR A 175 4.34 -17.28 2.64
C TYR A 175 3.73 -16.71 3.92
N GLU A 176 2.69 -17.36 4.40
CA GLU A 176 2.07 -17.01 5.68
C GLU A 176 2.67 -17.86 6.82
N LEU A 177 2.61 -17.35 8.06
CA LEU A 177 3.07 -18.09 9.24
C LEU A 177 2.46 -19.49 9.36
N LYS A 178 1.20 -19.66 8.93
CA LYS A 178 0.54 -20.97 8.91
C LYS A 178 1.20 -21.96 7.94
N GLN A 179 1.69 -21.49 6.80
CA GLN A 179 2.41 -22.32 5.82
C GLN A 179 3.81 -22.65 6.36
N LEU A 180 4.49 -21.67 6.98
CA LEU A 180 5.77 -21.89 7.67
C LEU A 180 5.70 -23.02 8.68
N LEU A 181 4.71 -22.95 9.58
CA LEU A 181 4.52 -23.96 10.61
C LEU A 181 4.12 -25.33 10.03
N SER A 182 3.32 -25.32 8.95
CA SER A 182 2.93 -26.54 8.23
C SER A 182 4.14 -27.24 7.61
N ASP A 183 5.00 -26.51 6.91
CA ASP A 183 6.18 -27.09 6.25
C ASP A 183 7.23 -27.53 7.26
N PHE A 184 7.46 -26.73 8.31
CA PHE A 184 8.37 -27.08 9.39
C PHE A 184 7.90 -28.34 10.14
N GLY A 185 6.61 -28.39 10.50
CA GLY A 185 6.01 -29.56 11.13
C GLY A 185 5.99 -30.79 10.21
N GLY A 186 5.77 -30.59 8.92
CA GLY A 186 5.81 -31.66 7.92
C GLY A 186 7.20 -32.29 7.78
N ILE A 187 8.24 -31.46 7.69
CA ILE A 187 9.63 -31.93 7.60
C ILE A 187 10.04 -32.61 8.92
N LEU A 188 9.78 -32.00 10.08
CA LEU A 188 10.13 -32.60 11.36
C LEU A 188 9.37 -33.91 11.64
N GLY A 189 8.09 -33.96 11.30
CA GLY A 189 7.26 -35.16 11.41
C GLY A 189 7.72 -36.27 10.47
N LEU A 190 8.14 -35.94 9.25
CA LEU A 190 8.60 -36.92 8.27
C LEU A 190 9.97 -37.52 8.62
N TYR A 191 10.94 -36.70 9.01
CA TYR A 191 12.32 -37.15 9.23
C TYR A 191 12.56 -37.72 10.63
N ILE A 192 12.01 -37.07 11.67
CA ILE A 192 12.30 -37.41 13.07
C ILE A 192 11.09 -38.08 13.74
N GLY A 193 9.90 -38.05 13.10
CA GLY A 193 8.66 -38.47 13.77
C GLY A 193 8.20 -37.48 14.83
N PHE A 194 8.70 -36.24 14.80
CA PHE A 194 8.39 -35.23 15.81
C PHE A 194 6.95 -34.74 15.63
N SER A 195 6.19 -34.75 16.73
CA SER A 195 4.82 -34.28 16.81
C SER A 195 4.66 -33.24 17.94
N VAL A 196 3.48 -32.62 18.03
CA VAL A 196 3.16 -31.70 19.13
C VAL A 196 3.27 -32.42 20.48
N LEU A 197 2.89 -33.70 20.54
CA LEU A 197 2.97 -34.50 21.77
C LEU A 197 4.42 -34.71 22.23
N THR A 198 5.33 -35.02 21.30
CA THR A 198 6.76 -35.15 21.64
C THR A 198 7.36 -33.81 22.09
N GLY A 199 6.83 -32.68 21.60
CA GLY A 199 7.20 -31.35 22.07
C GLY A 199 6.77 -31.09 23.52
N VAL A 200 5.55 -31.48 23.89
CA VAL A 200 5.04 -31.36 25.26
C VAL A 200 5.86 -32.25 26.22
N GLU A 201 6.13 -33.49 25.84
CA GLU A 201 6.94 -34.42 26.63
C GLU A 201 8.35 -33.86 26.89
N PHE A 202 8.99 -33.25 25.89
CA PHE A 202 10.30 -32.62 26.06
C PHE A 202 10.27 -31.42 27.02
N ILE A 203 9.18 -30.64 27.03
CA ILE A 203 8.99 -29.52 27.96
C ILE A 203 8.80 -30.03 29.39
N GLU A 204 7.98 -31.08 29.59
CA GLU A 204 7.80 -31.74 30.90
C GLU A 204 9.14 -32.26 31.44
N LEU A 205 9.91 -32.94 30.58
CA LEU A 205 11.23 -33.45 30.96
C LEU A 205 12.19 -32.32 31.37
N ILE A 206 12.21 -31.19 30.65
CA ILE A 206 13.01 -30.02 31.04
C ILE A 206 12.54 -29.45 32.37
N TYR A 207 11.23 -29.36 32.60
CA TYR A 207 10.66 -28.84 33.83
C TYR A 207 11.07 -29.70 35.03
N ASP A 208 10.92 -31.03 34.93
CA ASP A 208 11.31 -31.98 35.96
C ASP A 208 12.81 -31.97 36.22
N LEU A 209 13.62 -31.87 35.16
CA LEU A 209 15.08 -31.78 35.28
C LEU A 209 15.51 -30.46 35.95
N CYS A 210 14.85 -29.35 35.64
CA CYS A 210 15.09 -28.07 36.30
C CYS A 210 14.80 -28.16 37.79
N LEU A 211 13.60 -28.62 38.18
CA LEU A 211 13.20 -28.76 39.58
C LEU A 211 14.13 -29.71 40.35
N SER A 212 14.45 -30.86 39.76
CA SER A 212 15.36 -31.84 40.35
C SER A 212 16.80 -31.32 40.42
N GLY A 213 17.25 -30.55 39.43
CA GLY A 213 18.56 -29.89 39.40
C GLY A 213 18.71 -28.81 40.46
N PHE A 214 17.65 -28.05 40.73
CA PHE A 214 17.60 -27.09 41.85
C PHE A 214 17.61 -27.81 43.21
N ASN A 215 16.86 -28.89 43.37
CA ASN A 215 16.84 -29.69 44.60
C ASN A 215 18.16 -30.45 44.86
N SER A 216 18.80 -31.00 43.81
CA SER A 216 20.11 -31.68 43.91
C SER A 216 21.24 -30.70 44.23
N ARG A 217 21.17 -29.46 43.72
CA ARG A 217 22.08 -28.37 44.14
C ARG A 217 21.81 -27.91 45.58
N TYR A 218 20.56 -28.00 46.06
CA TYR A 218 20.20 -27.73 47.46
C TYR A 218 20.74 -28.82 48.42
N ILE A 219 20.61 -30.09 48.06
CA ILE A 219 21.12 -31.24 48.85
C ILE A 219 22.66 -31.27 48.85
N LYS A 220 23.32 -30.99 47.71
CA LYS A 220 24.80 -30.87 47.65
C LYS A 220 25.34 -29.66 48.43
N LYS A 221 24.60 -28.55 48.51
CA LYS A 221 24.95 -27.41 49.38
C LYS A 221 24.75 -27.75 50.87
N ARG A 222 23.66 -28.43 51.24
CA ARG A 222 23.39 -28.88 52.63
C ARG A 222 24.40 -29.93 53.11
N ALA A 223 24.86 -30.83 52.22
CA ALA A 223 25.93 -31.80 52.52
C ALA A 223 27.30 -31.14 52.75
N LYS A 224 27.64 -30.08 51.99
CA LYS A 224 28.87 -29.30 52.22
C LYS A 224 28.83 -28.49 53.53
N THR A 225 27.67 -27.99 53.94
CA THR A 225 27.51 -27.30 55.23
C THR A 225 27.63 -28.25 56.43
N PHE A 226 27.29 -29.54 56.28
CA PHE A 226 27.40 -30.55 57.34
C PHE A 226 28.84 -31.07 57.56
N GLN A 227 29.71 -31.05 56.55
CA GLN A 227 31.13 -31.42 56.70
C GLN A 227 32.04 -30.30 57.24
N ASN A 228 31.62 -29.04 57.15
CA ASN A 228 32.43 -27.89 57.57
C ASN A 228 32.30 -27.51 59.06
N ASN A 229 31.64 -28.32 59.90
CA ASN A 229 31.53 -28.01 61.34
C ASN A 229 31.77 -29.25 62.23
N PRO A 230 33.03 -29.65 62.48
CA PRO A 230 33.37 -30.78 63.32
C PRO A 230 33.61 -30.35 64.77
N LYS A 231 32.72 -29.56 65.38
CA LYS A 231 32.78 -29.25 66.82
C LYS A 231 31.40 -29.08 67.42
N ASN A 232 30.82 -30.19 67.85
CA ASN A 232 30.13 -30.32 69.14
C ASN A 232 29.82 -31.80 69.34
N SER A 233 30.88 -32.61 69.47
CA SER A 233 30.79 -33.81 70.27
C SER A 233 31.07 -33.43 71.73
N VAL A 234 30.39 -34.13 72.62
CA VAL A 234 30.62 -34.20 74.08
C VAL A 234 29.90 -33.14 74.92
N LYS A 235 28.72 -33.53 75.43
CA LYS A 235 28.46 -33.82 76.87
C LYS A 235 27.00 -34.27 76.98
N ASN A 236 26.80 -35.57 77.24
CA ASN A 236 26.47 -36.15 78.56
C ASN A 236 25.03 -35.82 78.97
N SER A 237 24.19 -36.69 79.50
CA SER A 237 24.19 -38.12 79.83
C SER A 237 22.84 -38.35 80.55
N ASN A 238 22.50 -39.61 80.83
CA ASN A 238 21.45 -40.11 81.77
C ASN A 238 20.16 -40.55 81.05
N PHE A 239 19.92 -41.88 80.98
CA PHE A 239 19.08 -42.69 81.91
C PHE A 239 17.59 -42.31 81.73
N GLU A 240 16.63 -43.20 81.45
CA GLU A 240 16.37 -44.51 82.06
C GLU A 240 15.37 -45.30 81.18
N TYR A 241 15.29 -46.60 81.43
CA TYR A 241 14.36 -47.61 80.92
C TYR A 241 12.90 -47.30 81.33
N ASP A 242 11.90 -47.55 80.47
CA ASP A 242 10.82 -48.49 80.82
C ASP A 242 9.91 -48.86 79.62
N ASP A 243 9.39 -50.07 79.72
CA ASP A 243 8.59 -50.85 78.78
C ASP A 243 7.15 -50.33 78.57
N SER A 244 6.54 -50.87 77.52
CA SER A 244 5.11 -51.24 77.41
C SER A 244 4.09 -50.30 76.72
N ASN A 245 3.42 -50.95 75.76
CA ASN A 245 1.97 -50.92 75.48
C ASN A 245 1.38 -49.86 74.53
N GLN A 246 1.13 -50.37 73.31
CA GLN A 246 -0.13 -50.27 72.54
C GLN A 246 -1.40 -50.26 73.40
N PRO A 247 -2.48 -49.66 72.89
CA PRO A 247 -3.36 -50.36 71.94
C PRO A 247 -3.39 -49.75 70.53
#